data_AF-A0A3C0S726-F1
#
_entry.id   AF-A0A3C0S726-F1
#
_cell.length_a   1.000
_cell.length_b   1.000
_cell.length_c   1.000
_cell.angle_alpha   90.00
_cell.angle_beta   90.00
_cell.angle_gamma   90.00
#
_symmetry.space_group_name_H-M   'P 1'
#
loop_
_entity.id
_entity.type
_entity.pdbx_description
1 polymer ?
#
loop_
_entity_poly.entity_id
_entity_poly.type
_entity_poly.pdbx_seq_one_letter_code
_entity_poly.pdbx_strand_id
1 'polypeptide(L)'
;SLPISAIGQVYQTKNGEKKTFELSDGSTVTLNSASKLELSADFNQELRVVRLAGEGYFQVAKNKEKPFVVQAADFDIKVLGTTFNVKSYSDEPTAEALLVEGSIEMTSKGQRENSVVIKPNQKITIFKNQTEVAIARKTNKPNASKLPIKEIAIENIPTIESNTAEIPDIAWRENRLEIVDQDFESLRRTLERWYDVDIQIQNDQLKQYRFTATFSKEGIVQVLSALQEVEPFKFNVYGKKITISEK
;
A
#
# COMPACT_ATOMS: atom_id res chain seq x y z
N SER A 1 19.80 3.59 5.05
CA SER A 1 18.77 4.61 5.35
C SER A 1 19.31 5.67 6.31
N LEU A 2 18.91 6.94 6.14
CA LEU A 2 19.22 8.01 7.11
C LEU A 2 18.43 7.75 8.41
N PRO A 3 19.06 7.70 9.59
CA PRO A 3 18.32 7.54 10.84
C PRO A 3 17.45 8.77 11.11
N ILE A 4 16.20 8.57 11.52
CA ILE A 4 15.39 9.66 12.10
C ILE A 4 16.00 9.96 13.47
N SER A 5 16.59 11.15 13.61
CA SER A 5 17.31 11.59 14.81
C SER A 5 16.41 11.63 16.06
N ALA A 6 15.11 11.91 15.88
CA ALA A 6 14.03 11.75 16.86
C ALA A 6 12.66 11.89 16.17
N ILE A 7 11.61 11.29 16.71
CA ILE A 7 10.23 11.46 16.19
C ILE A 7 9.69 12.82 16.65
N GLY A 8 9.20 13.62 15.70
CA GLY A 8 8.51 14.87 15.92
C GLY A 8 7.00 14.70 15.88
N GLN A 9 6.33 15.42 14.97
CA GLN A 9 4.86 15.38 14.84
C GLN A 9 4.37 14.05 14.26
N VAL A 10 3.22 13.57 14.74
CA VAL A 10 2.59 12.32 14.29
C VAL A 10 1.18 12.61 13.78
N TYR A 11 0.88 12.09 12.59
CA TYR A 11 -0.46 12.07 11.99
C TYR A 11 -0.91 10.62 11.83
N GLN A 12 -2.20 10.35 12.05
CA GLN A 12 -2.74 9.00 11.94
C GLN A 12 -4.22 8.98 11.60
N THR A 13 -4.65 7.87 11.02
CA THR A 13 -6.05 7.53 10.70
C THR A 13 -6.43 6.19 11.31
N LYS A 14 -7.68 6.05 11.72
CA LYS A 14 -8.27 4.77 12.15
C LYS A 14 -8.77 3.97 10.94
N ASN A 15 -9.28 2.75 11.17
CA ASN A 15 -10.10 2.06 10.18
C ASN A 15 -11.31 2.93 9.79
N GLY A 16 -11.72 2.86 8.52
CA GLY A 16 -12.83 3.65 7.96
C GLY A 16 -12.56 5.15 7.86
N GLU A 17 -11.38 5.62 8.23
CA GLU A 17 -11.02 7.04 8.24
C GLU A 17 -9.99 7.35 7.15
N LYS A 18 -10.18 8.47 6.45
CA LYS A 18 -9.20 9.04 5.53
C LYS A 18 -9.06 10.52 5.86
N LYS A 19 -7.84 11.05 5.89
CA LYS A 19 -7.59 12.45 6.27
C LYS A 19 -6.48 13.06 5.45
N THR A 20 -6.63 14.35 5.16
CA THR A 20 -5.61 15.17 4.50
C THR A 20 -4.98 16.11 5.52
N PHE A 21 -3.65 16.20 5.48
CA PHE A 21 -2.84 17.03 6.36
C PHE A 21 -1.93 17.92 5.51
N GLU A 22 -1.84 19.20 5.88
CA GLU A 22 -0.83 20.11 5.36
C GLU A 22 0.38 20.13 6.30
N LEU A 23 1.56 19.95 5.74
CA LEU A 23 2.84 19.92 6.47
C LEU A 23 3.47 21.31 6.49
N SER A 24 4.40 21.54 7.41
CA SER A 24 5.07 22.85 7.57
C SER A 24 5.97 23.27 6.42
N ASP A 25 6.23 22.38 5.45
CA ASP A 25 6.97 22.68 4.22
C ASP A 25 6.06 23.04 3.03
N GLY A 26 4.74 23.10 3.25
CA GLY A 26 3.72 23.33 2.22
C GLY A 26 3.34 22.08 1.42
N SER A 27 3.86 20.90 1.78
CA SER A 27 3.42 19.63 1.20
C SER A 27 2.08 19.20 1.79
N THR A 28 1.28 18.50 0.99
CA THR A 28 0.02 17.90 1.44
C THR A 28 0.11 16.38 1.42
N VAL A 29 -0.36 15.74 2.49
CA VAL A 29 -0.42 14.27 2.60
C VAL A 29 -1.83 13.83 2.93
N THR A 30 -2.42 12.99 2.08
CA THR A 30 -3.66 12.28 2.39
C THR A 30 -3.31 10.88 2.88
N LEU A 31 -3.73 10.52 4.09
CA LEU A 31 -3.59 9.18 4.64
C LEU A 31 -4.86 8.36 4.40
N ASN A 32 -4.69 7.14 3.91
CA ASN A 32 -5.75 6.15 3.81
C ASN A 32 -6.05 5.54 5.19
N SER A 33 -7.05 4.68 5.31
CA SER A 33 -7.44 4.04 6.57
C SER A 33 -6.32 3.24 7.22
N ALA A 34 -6.27 3.24 8.55
CA ALA A 34 -5.27 2.53 9.35
C ALA A 34 -3.80 2.91 9.03
N SER A 35 -3.55 4.21 8.80
CA SER A 35 -2.22 4.69 8.40
C SER A 35 -1.64 5.66 9.43
N LYS A 36 -0.31 5.77 9.44
CA LYS A 36 0.46 6.63 10.33
C LYS A 36 1.62 7.28 9.56
N LEU A 37 1.76 8.59 9.75
CA LEU A 37 2.89 9.38 9.27
C LEU A 37 3.61 10.02 10.47
N GLU A 38 4.90 9.76 10.59
CA GLU A 38 5.77 10.36 11.62
C GLU A 38 6.76 11.31 10.94
N LEU A 39 6.78 12.58 11.34
CA LEU A 39 7.80 13.53 10.89
C LEU A 39 9.04 13.40 11.78
N SER A 40 10.22 13.64 11.23
CA SER A 40 11.42 13.83 12.06
C SER A 40 11.29 15.09 12.93
N ALA A 41 11.94 15.12 14.09
CA ALA A 41 11.91 16.28 14.98
C ALA A 41 12.50 17.56 14.35
N ASP A 42 13.41 17.38 13.41
CA ASP A 42 14.08 18.41 12.62
C ASP A 42 13.46 18.60 11.22
N PHE A 43 12.22 18.14 11.01
CA PHE A 43 11.55 18.20 9.72
C PHE A 43 11.58 19.62 9.13
N ASN A 44 11.99 19.72 7.86
CA ASN A 44 12.10 20.96 7.07
C ASN A 44 13.20 21.94 7.52
N GLN A 45 14.11 21.52 8.42
CA GLN A 45 15.33 22.28 8.73
C GLN A 45 16.39 22.05 7.63
N GLU A 46 17.06 20.91 7.61
CA GLU A 46 17.99 20.52 6.54
C GLU A 46 17.35 19.53 5.55
N LEU A 47 16.58 18.57 6.09
CA LEU A 47 15.89 17.54 5.32
C LEU A 47 14.41 17.49 5.69
N ARG A 48 13.60 16.96 4.77
CA ARG A 48 12.17 16.71 4.99
C ARG A 48 11.94 15.20 5.11
N VAL A 49 12.22 14.64 6.28
CA VAL A 49 12.14 13.18 6.49
C VAL A 49 10.84 12.81 7.19
N VAL A 50 10.11 11.87 6.60
CA VAL A 50 8.91 11.27 7.19
C VAL A 50 9.00 9.75 7.18
N ARG A 51 8.34 9.09 8.13
CA ARG A 51 8.13 7.63 8.15
C ARG A 51 6.66 7.31 7.94
N LEU A 52 6.37 6.42 7.02
CA LEU A 52 5.02 5.95 6.71
C LEU A 52 4.84 4.50 7.12
N ALA A 53 3.73 4.22 7.81
CA ALA A 53 3.16 2.88 7.96
C ALA A 53 1.71 2.93 7.47
N GLY A 54 1.33 2.02 6.56
CA GLY A 54 0.03 2.06 5.88
C GLY A 54 0.12 2.72 4.51
N GLU A 55 -0.88 3.50 4.12
CA GLU A 55 -0.96 4.11 2.78
C GLU A 55 -1.14 5.62 2.82
N GLY A 56 -0.37 6.32 1.98
CA GLY A 56 -0.38 7.76 1.88
C GLY A 56 -0.20 8.24 0.44
N TYR A 57 -1.00 9.24 0.07
CA TYR A 57 -0.87 10.00 -1.15
C TYR A 57 -0.18 11.34 -0.85
N PHE A 58 0.95 11.59 -1.50
CA PHE A 58 1.83 12.72 -1.24
C PHE A 58 1.79 13.70 -2.41
N GLN A 59 1.58 14.98 -2.11
CA GLN A 59 1.77 16.11 -3.00
C GLN A 59 2.89 16.97 -2.41
N VAL A 60 4.12 16.69 -2.82
CA VAL A 60 5.31 17.29 -2.19
C VAL A 60 5.65 18.62 -2.83
N ALA A 61 5.76 19.67 -2.01
CA ALA A 61 6.19 20.99 -2.43
C ALA A 61 7.59 20.94 -3.06
N LYS A 62 7.77 21.63 -4.20
CA LYS A 62 9.04 21.67 -4.94
C LYS A 62 10.10 22.43 -4.14
N ASN A 63 11.16 21.71 -3.74
CA ASN A 63 12.35 22.29 -3.12
C ASN A 63 13.57 21.39 -3.43
N LYS A 64 14.46 21.89 -4.29
CA LYS A 64 15.66 21.15 -4.72
C LYS A 64 16.78 21.16 -3.67
N GLU A 65 16.80 22.16 -2.81
CA GLU A 65 17.83 22.34 -1.77
C GLU A 65 17.55 21.43 -0.57
N LYS A 66 16.27 21.14 -0.29
CA LYS A 66 15.83 20.27 0.81
C LYS A 66 15.03 19.09 0.28
N PRO A 67 15.65 17.94 -0.04
CA PRO A 67 14.93 16.76 -0.50
C PRO A 67 13.89 16.26 0.51
N PHE A 68 12.81 15.69 0.01
CA PHE A 68 11.78 15.00 0.80
C PHE A 68 12.03 13.50 0.76
N VAL A 69 12.07 12.87 1.94
CA VAL A 69 12.39 11.45 2.11
C VAL A 69 11.24 10.76 2.83
N VAL A 70 10.56 9.83 2.16
CA VAL A 70 9.58 8.93 2.77
C VAL A 70 10.27 7.62 3.12
N GLN A 71 10.26 7.26 4.40
CA GLN A 71 10.75 5.98 4.89
C GLN A 71 9.58 5.02 5.10
N ALA A 72 9.52 3.96 4.30
CA ALA A 72 8.62 2.84 4.49
C ALA A 72 9.38 1.63 5.07
N ALA A 73 8.68 0.55 5.39
CA ALA A 73 9.31 -0.65 5.94
C ALA A 73 10.29 -1.29 4.93
N ASP A 74 9.90 -1.34 3.66
CA ASP A 74 10.59 -2.11 2.62
C ASP A 74 11.47 -1.26 1.70
N PHE A 75 11.33 0.06 1.73
CA PHE A 75 12.08 0.99 0.87
C PHE A 75 12.08 2.40 1.46
N ASP A 76 12.99 3.23 0.94
CA ASP A 76 12.98 4.68 1.09
C ASP A 76 12.68 5.32 -0.28
N ILE A 77 11.94 6.44 -0.29
CA ILE A 77 11.70 7.26 -1.47
C ILE A 77 12.29 8.64 -1.22
N LYS A 78 13.09 9.14 -2.16
CA LYS A 78 13.63 10.50 -2.18
C LYS A 78 13.07 11.26 -3.38
N VAL A 79 12.55 12.46 -3.13
CA VAL A 79 11.97 13.34 -4.15
C VAL A 79 12.37 14.79 -3.91
N LEU A 80 12.29 15.62 -4.96
CA LEU A 80 12.51 17.07 -4.87
C LEU A 80 11.22 17.89 -4.98
N GLY A 81 10.09 17.24 -5.30
CA GLY A 81 8.79 17.85 -5.56
C GLY A 81 8.04 17.01 -6.58
N THR A 82 7.08 16.23 -6.11
CA THR A 82 6.58 15.04 -6.82
C THR A 82 5.22 14.67 -6.22
N THR A 83 4.35 14.14 -7.06
CA THR A 83 3.03 13.65 -6.67
C THR A 83 3.00 12.13 -6.84
N PHE A 84 2.74 11.40 -5.76
CA PHE A 84 2.87 9.94 -5.74
C PHE A 84 2.06 9.28 -4.62
N ASN A 85 1.80 7.99 -4.76
CA ASN A 85 1.19 7.15 -3.73
C ASN A 85 2.20 6.15 -3.19
N VAL A 86 2.13 5.86 -1.89
CA VAL A 86 2.92 4.81 -1.23
C VAL A 86 1.98 3.95 -0.40
N LYS A 87 2.02 2.63 -0.61
CA LYS A 87 1.28 1.64 0.17
C LYS A 87 2.25 0.65 0.80
N SER A 88 2.31 0.62 2.14
CA SER A 88 3.24 -0.20 2.91
C SER A 88 2.60 -0.65 4.24
N TYR A 89 1.49 -1.38 4.13
CA TYR A 89 0.86 -2.05 5.26
C TYR A 89 1.66 -3.29 5.67
N SER A 90 1.97 -3.46 6.96
CA SER A 90 2.83 -4.57 7.43
C SER A 90 2.21 -5.95 7.27
N ASP A 91 0.88 -6.02 7.25
CA ASP A 91 0.08 -7.25 7.12
C ASP A 91 -0.20 -7.61 5.65
N GLU A 92 0.26 -6.82 4.69
CA GLU A 92 0.15 -7.11 3.26
C GLU A 92 1.44 -7.72 2.68
N PRO A 93 1.31 -8.62 1.68
CA PRO A 93 2.44 -9.30 1.07
C PRO A 93 3.26 -8.40 0.16
N THR A 94 2.77 -7.21 -0.19
CA THR A 94 3.44 -6.26 -1.07
C THR A 94 3.60 -4.90 -0.41
N ALA A 95 4.61 -4.15 -0.85
CA ALA A 95 4.69 -2.71 -0.65
C ALA A 95 4.84 -2.05 -2.03
N GLU A 96 4.14 -0.95 -2.24
CA GLU A 96 3.92 -0.38 -3.57
C GLU A 96 4.18 1.12 -3.58
N ALA A 97 4.67 1.62 -4.72
CA ALA A 97 4.81 3.04 -4.99
C ALA A 97 4.32 3.33 -6.41
N LEU A 98 3.42 4.31 -6.55
CA LEU A 98 2.90 4.78 -7.83
C LEU A 98 3.28 6.24 -8.03
N LEU A 99 3.96 6.54 -9.14
CA LEU A 99 4.35 7.91 -9.49
C LEU A 99 3.32 8.55 -10.44
N VAL A 100 2.73 9.69 -10.02
CA VAL A 100 1.78 10.47 -10.82
C VAL A 100 2.49 11.60 -11.57
N GLU A 101 3.28 12.43 -10.89
CA GLU A 101 4.02 13.55 -11.49
C GLU A 101 5.40 13.67 -10.84
N GLY A 102 6.43 13.98 -11.65
CA GLY A 102 7.78 14.27 -11.18
C GLY A 102 8.72 13.08 -11.37
N SER A 103 9.58 12.85 -10.39
CA SER A 103 10.57 11.77 -10.41
C SER A 103 10.81 11.25 -9.00
N ILE A 104 10.81 9.94 -8.83
CA ILE A 104 11.17 9.29 -7.57
C ILE A 104 12.50 8.58 -7.73
N GLU A 105 13.39 8.78 -6.76
CA GLU A 105 14.47 7.85 -6.49
C GLU A 105 14.03 6.92 -5.34
N MET A 106 13.86 5.64 -5.62
CA MET A 106 13.47 4.65 -4.61
C MET A 106 14.66 3.74 -4.29
N THR A 107 14.99 3.61 -3.01
CA THR A 107 16.03 2.69 -2.52
C THR A 107 15.38 1.54 -1.76
N SER A 108 15.53 0.31 -2.26
CA SER A 108 15.02 -0.88 -1.57
C SER A 108 15.80 -1.17 -0.28
N LYS A 109 15.10 -1.52 0.81
CA LYS A 109 15.72 -1.95 2.07
C LYS A 109 15.87 -3.46 2.11
N GLY A 110 17.09 -3.93 2.37
CA GLY A 110 17.42 -5.34 2.47
C GLY A 110 18.88 -5.63 2.14
N GLN A 111 19.17 -6.87 1.75
CA GLN A 111 20.54 -7.36 1.52
C GLN A 111 21.25 -6.71 0.32
N ARG A 112 20.50 -6.22 -0.67
CA ARG A 112 21.00 -5.37 -1.75
C ARG A 112 20.19 -4.10 -1.75
N GLU A 113 20.80 -3.01 -1.28
CA GLU A 113 20.25 -1.68 -1.53
C GLU A 113 20.42 -1.38 -3.02
N ASN A 114 19.30 -1.45 -3.76
CA ASN A 114 19.25 -1.02 -5.14
C ASN A 114 18.47 0.29 -5.19
N SER A 115 19.00 1.27 -5.91
CA SER A 115 18.27 2.49 -6.24
C SER A 115 17.66 2.33 -7.63
N VAL A 116 16.37 2.65 -7.75
CA VAL A 116 15.64 2.68 -9.02
C VAL A 116 15.02 4.06 -9.17
N VAL A 117 15.24 4.68 -10.33
CA VAL A 117 14.55 5.91 -10.71
C VAL A 117 13.23 5.52 -11.38
N ILE A 118 12.12 5.99 -10.79
CA ILE A 118 10.76 5.76 -11.27
C ILE A 118 10.35 6.91 -12.17
N LYS A 119 9.76 6.61 -13.33
CA LYS A 119 9.18 7.59 -14.25
C LYS A 119 7.68 7.78 -13.98
N PRO A 120 7.10 8.93 -14.36
CA PRO A 120 5.64 9.11 -14.33
C PRO A 120 4.90 7.94 -14.95
N ASN A 121 3.77 7.58 -14.33
CA ASN A 121 2.91 6.46 -14.72
C ASN A 121 3.54 5.09 -14.52
N GLN A 122 4.56 4.96 -13.67
CA GLN A 122 5.07 3.67 -13.27
C GLN A 122 4.63 3.32 -11.85
N LYS A 123 4.17 2.09 -11.69
CA LYS A 123 3.95 1.44 -10.41
C LYS A 123 5.11 0.49 -10.13
N ILE A 124 5.66 0.55 -8.92
CA ILE A 124 6.62 -0.43 -8.43
C ILE A 124 5.97 -1.23 -7.31
N THR A 125 6.10 -2.54 -7.39
CA THR A 125 5.63 -3.50 -6.39
C THR A 125 6.82 -4.28 -5.84
N ILE A 126 7.03 -4.22 -4.54
CA ILE A 126 8.02 -5.03 -3.81
C ILE A 126 7.28 -6.15 -3.09
N PHE A 127 7.57 -7.39 -3.44
CA PHE A 127 7.02 -8.56 -2.76
C PHE A 127 7.80 -8.84 -1.48
N LYS A 128 7.11 -8.77 -0.33
CA LYS A 128 7.66 -9.07 0.98
C LYS A 128 7.78 -10.58 1.10
N ASN A 129 8.96 -11.10 0.77
CA ASN A 129 9.44 -12.46 1.02
C ASN A 129 8.35 -13.44 1.51
N GLN A 130 7.66 -14.09 0.58
CA GLN A 130 7.00 -15.35 0.92
C GLN A 130 8.10 -16.36 1.28
N THR A 131 8.01 -16.91 2.48
CA THR A 131 8.76 -18.09 2.90
C THR A 131 8.66 -19.15 1.81
N GLU A 132 9.80 -19.75 1.45
CA GLU A 132 9.98 -20.89 0.55
C GLU A 132 8.69 -21.61 0.13
N VAL A 133 8.22 -21.39 -1.10
CA VAL A 133 7.36 -22.40 -1.75
C VAL A 133 8.24 -23.63 -1.95
N ALA A 134 8.01 -24.63 -1.11
CA ALA A 134 8.74 -25.88 -1.07
C ALA A 134 8.75 -26.57 -2.45
N ILE A 135 9.83 -26.39 -3.21
CA ILE A 135 10.22 -27.40 -4.21
C ILE A 135 10.91 -28.52 -3.42
N ALA A 136 10.10 -29.35 -2.78
CA ALA A 136 10.52 -30.69 -2.38
C ALA A 136 10.69 -31.55 -3.64
N ARG A 137 11.74 -31.27 -4.42
CA ARG A 137 12.37 -32.27 -5.30
C ARG A 137 13.74 -32.57 -4.72
N LYS A 138 13.77 -33.68 -3.99
CA LYS A 138 14.94 -34.41 -3.47
C LYS A 138 16.22 -34.13 -4.27
N THR A 139 17.22 -33.53 -3.66
CA THR A 139 18.64 -33.93 -3.79
C THR A 139 19.44 -33.40 -2.60
N ASN A 140 20.20 -34.28 -1.95
CA ASN A 140 21.11 -33.97 -0.84
C ASN A 140 22.29 -33.12 -1.33
N LYS A 141 22.46 -31.90 -0.80
CA LYS A 141 23.75 -31.20 -0.65
C LYS A 141 23.64 -30.09 0.41
N PRO A 142 24.71 -29.79 1.17
CA PRO A 142 24.64 -29.06 2.43
C PRO A 142 24.44 -27.55 2.24
N ASN A 143 23.68 -26.98 3.19
CA ASN A 143 23.35 -25.59 3.45
C ASN A 143 24.30 -24.53 2.88
N ALA A 144 23.82 -23.80 1.87
CA ALA A 144 24.05 -22.37 1.75
C ALA A 144 22.74 -21.68 2.15
N SER A 145 22.80 -20.78 3.12
CA SER A 145 21.68 -19.96 3.60
C SER A 145 21.02 -19.21 2.44
N LYS A 146 19.91 -19.74 1.91
CA LYS A 146 19.07 -19.06 0.93
C LYS A 146 18.15 -18.10 1.68
N LEU A 147 18.66 -16.92 2.00
CA LEU A 147 17.79 -15.84 2.48
C LEU A 147 16.91 -15.35 1.31
N PRO A 148 15.63 -15.06 1.56
CA PRO A 148 14.69 -14.71 0.51
C PRO A 148 15.02 -13.34 -0.12
N ILE A 149 15.10 -13.30 -1.46
CA ILE A 149 15.28 -12.10 -2.27
C ILE A 149 13.89 -11.47 -2.46
N LYS A 150 13.71 -10.19 -2.11
CA LYS A 150 12.48 -9.46 -2.43
C LYS A 150 12.42 -9.24 -3.95
N GLU A 151 11.38 -9.76 -4.58
CA GLU A 151 11.10 -9.53 -6.00
C GLU A 151 10.55 -8.11 -6.21
N ILE A 152 10.99 -7.44 -7.27
CA ILE A 152 10.53 -6.10 -7.64
C ILE A 152 9.89 -6.20 -9.02
N ALA A 153 8.60 -5.87 -9.11
CA ALA A 153 7.89 -5.69 -10.38
C ALA A 153 7.75 -4.19 -10.68
N ILE A 154 7.91 -3.83 -11.95
CA ILE A 154 7.69 -2.47 -12.45
C ILE A 154 6.67 -2.57 -13.58
N GLU A 155 5.56 -1.85 -13.42
CA GLU A 155 4.46 -1.84 -14.36
C GLU A 155 4.22 -0.41 -14.86
N ASN A 156 3.92 -0.27 -16.15
CA ASN A 156 3.46 1.00 -16.70
C ASN A 156 1.94 1.05 -16.56
N ILE A 157 1.43 2.05 -15.85
CA ILE A 157 0.01 2.33 -15.74
C ILE A 157 -0.39 3.16 -16.96
N PRO A 158 -1.34 2.69 -17.79
CA PRO A 158 -1.79 3.47 -18.94
C PRO A 158 -2.39 4.79 -18.44
N THR A 159 -1.79 5.92 -18.85
CA THR A 159 -2.36 7.24 -18.61
C THR A 159 -3.64 7.37 -19.41
N ILE A 160 -4.77 7.48 -18.72
CA ILE A 160 -5.95 8.09 -19.31
C ILE A 160 -5.67 9.59 -19.25
N GLU A 161 -5.32 10.18 -20.39
CA GLU A 161 -4.55 11.42 -20.57
C GLU A 161 -5.07 12.70 -19.86
N SER A 162 -6.14 12.64 -19.06
CA SER A 162 -6.75 13.85 -18.48
C SER A 162 -7.33 13.70 -17.07
N ASN A 163 -7.31 12.52 -16.43
CA ASN A 163 -7.99 12.37 -15.14
C ASN A 163 -7.31 11.39 -14.17
N THR A 164 -6.53 11.94 -13.23
CA THR A 164 -5.96 11.14 -12.11
C THR A 164 -7.03 10.46 -11.27
N ALA A 165 -8.29 10.94 -11.30
CA ALA A 165 -9.40 10.31 -10.61
C ALA A 165 -9.72 8.90 -11.12
N GLU A 166 -9.15 8.47 -12.25
CA GLU A 166 -9.39 7.16 -12.84
C GLU A 166 -8.31 6.12 -12.51
N ILE A 167 -7.20 6.51 -11.89
CA ILE A 167 -6.13 5.57 -11.54
C ILE A 167 -6.57 4.72 -10.32
N PRO A 168 -6.69 3.39 -10.44
CA PRO A 168 -7.24 2.54 -9.38
C PRO A 168 -6.53 2.66 -8.03
N ASP A 169 -5.21 2.71 -8.03
CA ASP A 169 -4.36 2.78 -6.83
C ASP A 169 -4.58 4.03 -5.97
N ILE A 170 -5.19 5.09 -6.53
CA ILE A 170 -5.46 6.34 -5.82
C ILE A 170 -6.95 6.70 -5.79
N ALA A 171 -7.82 5.83 -6.32
CA ALA A 171 -9.27 6.00 -6.32
C ALA A 171 -9.86 6.10 -4.90
N TRP A 172 -9.18 5.51 -3.92
CA TRP A 172 -9.59 5.54 -2.52
C TRP A 172 -9.71 6.96 -1.95
N ARG A 173 -8.96 7.93 -2.50
CA ARG A 173 -9.07 9.34 -2.10
C ARG A 173 -10.45 9.93 -2.35
N GLU A 174 -11.11 9.47 -3.40
CA GLU A 174 -12.45 9.89 -3.80
C GLU A 174 -13.53 8.96 -3.22
N ASN A 175 -13.18 8.20 -2.17
CA ASN A 175 -14.02 7.15 -1.57
C ASN A 175 -14.52 6.09 -2.56
N ARG A 176 -13.74 5.84 -3.62
CA ARG A 176 -13.99 4.78 -4.58
C ARG A 176 -13.10 3.58 -4.27
N LEU A 177 -13.71 2.44 -3.96
CA LEU A 177 -13.05 1.16 -3.76
C LEU A 177 -12.91 0.47 -5.12
N GLU A 178 -11.68 0.47 -5.64
CA GLU A 178 -11.32 -0.26 -6.86
C GLU A 178 -10.68 -1.60 -6.50
N ILE A 179 -11.22 -2.66 -7.06
CA ILE A 179 -10.73 -4.02 -6.90
C ILE A 179 -10.37 -4.49 -8.31
N VAL A 180 -9.09 -4.75 -8.55
CA VAL A 180 -8.58 -5.19 -9.85
C VAL A 180 -7.87 -6.50 -9.66
N ASP A 181 -8.50 -7.59 -10.11
CA ASP A 181 -7.99 -8.95 -10.02
C ASP A 181 -7.38 -9.29 -8.64
N GLN A 182 -8.07 -8.96 -7.55
CA GLN A 182 -7.54 -9.12 -6.19
C GLN A 182 -8.03 -10.44 -5.56
N ASP A 183 -7.11 -11.21 -4.96
CA ASP A 183 -7.48 -12.41 -4.20
C ASP A 183 -8.26 -12.06 -2.92
N PHE A 184 -9.13 -12.96 -2.46
CA PHE A 184 -10.05 -12.67 -1.36
C PHE A 184 -9.32 -12.43 -0.04
N GLU A 185 -8.17 -13.05 0.19
CA GLU A 185 -7.39 -12.82 1.42
C GLU A 185 -6.79 -11.40 1.45
N SER A 186 -6.28 -10.91 0.32
CA SER A 186 -5.85 -9.52 0.17
C SER A 186 -7.03 -8.55 0.25
N LEU A 187 -8.13 -8.87 -0.44
CA LEU A 187 -9.35 -8.06 -0.43
C LEU A 187 -9.97 -7.98 0.98
N ARG A 188 -9.96 -9.06 1.74
CA ARG A 188 -10.38 -9.12 3.14
C ARG A 188 -9.75 -8.01 3.96
N ARG A 189 -8.42 -7.87 3.91
CA ARG A 189 -7.67 -6.81 4.62
C ARG A 189 -8.11 -5.42 4.17
N THR A 190 -8.31 -5.23 2.85
CA THR A 190 -8.84 -3.97 2.31
C THR A 190 -10.21 -3.65 2.88
N LEU A 191 -11.14 -4.61 2.87
CA LEU A 191 -12.50 -4.43 3.37
C LEU A 191 -12.54 -4.17 4.90
N GLU A 192 -11.71 -4.88 5.68
CA GLU A 192 -11.57 -4.64 7.12
C GLU A 192 -11.13 -3.21 7.42
N ARG A 193 -10.08 -2.74 6.74
CA ARG A 193 -9.58 -1.37 6.88
C ARG A 193 -10.60 -0.34 6.40
N TRP A 194 -11.28 -0.61 5.29
CA TRP A 194 -12.22 0.33 4.66
C TRP A 194 -13.51 0.50 5.45
N TYR A 195 -14.06 -0.59 6.00
CA TYR A 195 -15.37 -0.61 6.66
C TYR A 195 -15.29 -0.72 8.19
N ASP A 196 -14.09 -0.83 8.75
CA ASP A 196 -13.87 -1.02 10.20
C ASP A 196 -14.60 -2.26 10.74
N VAL A 197 -14.36 -3.39 10.05
CA VAL A 197 -14.91 -4.73 10.33
C VAL A 197 -13.79 -5.75 10.55
N ASP A 198 -14.14 -6.93 11.06
CA ASP A 198 -13.29 -8.11 11.24
C ASP A 198 -13.88 -9.24 10.41
N ILE A 199 -13.17 -9.69 9.38
CA ILE A 199 -13.63 -10.67 8.41
C ILE A 199 -12.83 -11.95 8.61
N GLN A 200 -13.52 -13.06 8.91
CA GLN A 200 -12.93 -14.38 9.03
C GLN A 200 -13.33 -15.24 7.84
N ILE A 201 -12.35 -15.69 7.06
CA ILE A 201 -12.54 -16.63 5.96
C ILE A 201 -12.23 -18.04 6.45
N GLN A 202 -13.23 -18.92 6.50
CA GLN A 202 -13.12 -20.24 7.14
C GLN A 202 -12.32 -21.28 6.33
N ASN A 203 -12.21 -21.12 5.01
CA ASN A 203 -11.52 -22.07 4.13
C ASN A 203 -10.43 -21.37 3.29
N ASP A 204 -9.26 -21.99 3.18
CA ASP A 204 -8.16 -21.54 2.34
C ASP A 204 -8.47 -21.51 0.85
N GLN A 205 -9.43 -22.30 0.37
CA GLN A 205 -9.88 -22.21 -1.04
C GLN A 205 -10.59 -20.89 -1.33
N LEU A 206 -11.41 -20.40 -0.40
CA LEU A 206 -12.12 -19.12 -0.54
C LEU A 206 -11.15 -17.94 -0.63
N LYS A 207 -10.01 -18.04 0.07
CA LYS A 207 -8.95 -17.01 0.04
C LYS A 207 -8.38 -16.77 -1.37
N GLN A 208 -8.51 -17.75 -2.27
CA GLN A 208 -7.97 -17.70 -3.62
C GLN A 208 -8.94 -17.11 -4.65
N TYR A 209 -10.21 -16.91 -4.29
CA TYR A 209 -11.19 -16.27 -5.18
C TYR A 209 -10.72 -14.88 -5.58
N ARG A 210 -10.87 -14.54 -6.86
CA ARG A 210 -10.39 -13.27 -7.40
C ARG A 210 -11.54 -12.41 -7.86
N PHE A 211 -11.48 -11.14 -7.51
CA PHE A 211 -12.54 -10.20 -7.79
C PHE A 211 -12.04 -9.04 -8.64
N THR A 212 -12.90 -8.58 -9.54
CA THR A 212 -12.75 -7.29 -10.22
C THR A 212 -14.06 -6.54 -10.10
N ALA A 213 -14.06 -5.40 -9.41
CA ALA A 213 -15.25 -4.62 -9.12
C ALA A 213 -14.91 -3.20 -8.68
N THR A 214 -15.89 -2.31 -8.82
CA THR A 214 -15.82 -0.91 -8.39
C THR A 214 -17.00 -0.60 -7.48
N PHE A 215 -16.73 0.02 -6.33
CA PHE A 215 -17.75 0.50 -5.39
C PHE A 215 -17.44 1.95 -5.00
N SER A 216 -18.45 2.75 -4.71
CA SER A 216 -18.27 4.17 -4.34
C SER A 216 -19.08 4.61 -3.14
N LYS A 217 -20.23 3.98 -2.89
CA LYS A 217 -21.15 4.40 -1.81
C LYS A 217 -21.74 3.22 -1.05
N GLU A 218 -21.43 2.01 -1.47
CA GLU A 218 -21.97 0.77 -0.95
C GLU A 218 -21.38 0.47 0.45
N GLY A 219 -22.26 0.08 1.37
CA GLY A 219 -21.85 -0.49 2.64
C GLY A 219 -21.33 -1.92 2.48
N ILE A 220 -20.60 -2.41 3.49
CA ILE A 220 -19.97 -3.74 3.45
C ILE A 220 -20.93 -4.88 3.07
N VAL A 221 -22.18 -4.85 3.54
CA VAL A 221 -23.18 -5.88 3.19
C VAL A 221 -23.48 -5.88 1.69
N GLN A 222 -23.66 -4.71 1.09
CA GLN A 222 -23.93 -4.58 -0.34
C GLN A 222 -22.73 -5.01 -1.18
N VAL A 223 -21.52 -4.65 -0.73
CA VAL A 223 -20.27 -5.10 -1.36
C VAL A 223 -20.18 -6.63 -1.32
N LEU A 224 -20.31 -7.25 -0.15
CA LEU A 224 -20.22 -8.71 -0.02
C LEU A 224 -21.33 -9.42 -0.80
N SER A 225 -22.55 -8.88 -0.83
CA SER A 225 -23.63 -9.40 -1.69
C SER A 225 -23.26 -9.33 -3.17
N ALA A 226 -22.67 -8.23 -3.65
CA ALA A 226 -22.24 -8.13 -5.04
C ALA A 226 -21.10 -9.10 -5.37
N LEU A 227 -20.12 -9.27 -4.47
CA LEU A 227 -19.03 -10.24 -4.65
C LEU A 227 -19.54 -11.68 -4.64
N GLN A 228 -20.59 -11.99 -3.87
CA GLN A 228 -21.24 -13.31 -3.81
C GLN A 228 -21.92 -13.70 -5.13
N GLU A 229 -22.27 -12.75 -5.99
CA GLU A 229 -22.78 -13.01 -7.35
C GLU A 229 -21.66 -13.43 -8.32
N VAL A 230 -20.40 -13.09 -8.01
CA VAL A 230 -19.23 -13.40 -8.85
C VAL A 230 -18.63 -14.75 -8.48
N GLU A 231 -18.46 -15.02 -7.19
CA GLU A 231 -17.84 -16.23 -6.66
C GLU A 231 -18.72 -16.91 -5.59
N PRO A 232 -18.76 -18.26 -5.54
CA PRO A 232 -19.70 -18.97 -4.68
C PRO A 232 -19.23 -19.02 -3.22
N PHE A 233 -19.71 -18.07 -2.41
CA PHE A 233 -19.56 -18.11 -0.95
C PHE A 233 -20.87 -17.76 -0.22
N LYS A 234 -20.88 -17.87 1.11
CA LYS A 234 -21.90 -17.32 2.01
C LYS A 234 -21.23 -16.42 3.03
N PHE A 235 -21.96 -15.44 3.54
CA PHE A 235 -21.47 -14.61 4.64
C PHE A 235 -22.54 -14.39 5.70
N ASN A 236 -22.10 -14.25 6.95
CA ASN A 236 -22.93 -13.88 8.09
C ASN A 236 -22.32 -12.67 8.78
N VAL A 237 -23.16 -11.73 9.23
CA VAL A 237 -22.74 -10.48 9.87
C VAL A 237 -23.27 -10.42 11.30
N TYR A 238 -22.36 -10.23 12.26
CA TYR A 238 -22.64 -10.07 13.68
C TYR A 238 -21.90 -8.84 14.22
N GLY A 239 -22.57 -7.69 14.18
CA GLY A 239 -21.93 -6.41 14.50
C GLY A 239 -20.79 -6.12 13.51
N LYS A 240 -19.57 -5.99 14.03
CA LYS A 240 -18.35 -5.81 13.19
C LYS A 240 -17.74 -7.11 12.69
N LYS A 241 -18.18 -8.26 13.21
CA LYS A 241 -17.64 -9.57 12.80
C LYS A 241 -18.39 -10.09 11.59
N ILE A 242 -17.65 -10.52 10.59
CA ILE A 242 -18.18 -11.12 9.37
C ILE A 242 -17.51 -12.46 9.20
N THR A 243 -18.29 -13.51 8.99
CA THR A 243 -17.76 -14.84 8.70
C THR A 243 -18.09 -15.19 7.26
N ILE A 244 -17.08 -15.57 6.48
CA ILE A 244 -17.19 -16.01 5.10
C ILE A 244 -16.96 -17.53 5.06
N SER A 245 -17.92 -18.25 4.50
CA SER A 245 -17.94 -19.71 4.41
C SER A 245 -18.32 -20.16 3.01
N GLU A 246 -18.16 -21.46 2.75
CA GLU A 246 -18.67 -22.06 1.51
C GLU A 246 -20.20 -21.99 1.45
N LYS A 247 -20.71 -22.09 0.23
CA LYS A 247 -22.15 -22.13 -0.03
C LYS A 247 -22.74 -23.49 0.30
#